data_AF-A0A8S0G3N3-F1
#
_entry.id   AF-A0A8S0G3N3-F1
#
_cell.length_a   1.000
_cell.length_b   1.000
_cell.length_c   1.000
_cell.angle_alpha   90.00
_cell.angle_beta   90.00
_cell.angle_gamma   90.00
#
_symmetry.space_group_name_H-M   'P 1'
#
loop_
_entity.id
_entity.type
_entity.pdbx_description
1 polymer ?
#
loop_
_entity_poly.entity_id
_entity_poly.type
_entity_poly.pdbx_seq_one_letter_code
_entity_poly.pdbx_strand_id
1 'polypeptide(L)'
;MSSAKKIGLFACTGVVAGNMMGSGIALLPANLASIGGIAIWGWIISIIGAMSLAYVYARLATKNPQQGGPIAYAGEISPAFGFQTGVLY
;
A
#
# COMPACT_ATOMS: atom_id res chain seq x y z
N MET A 1 15.21 26.66 -14.89
CA MET A 1 14.06 25.93 -14.35
C MET A 1 14.56 25.02 -13.24
N SER A 2 14.14 25.25 -12.00
CA SER A 2 14.55 24.41 -10.85
C SER A 2 13.98 23.01 -11.05
N SER A 3 14.85 22.02 -11.24
CA SER A 3 14.45 20.61 -11.33
C SER A 3 13.80 20.24 -10.00
N ALA A 4 12.49 19.94 -10.02
CA ALA A 4 11.77 19.55 -8.81
C ALA A 4 12.50 18.37 -8.14
N LYS A 5 12.92 18.57 -6.89
CA LYS A 5 13.69 17.58 -6.15
C LYS A 5 12.80 16.35 -5.94
N LYS A 6 13.08 15.26 -6.66
CA LYS A 6 12.36 14.00 -6.50
C LYS A 6 12.69 13.40 -5.13
N ILE A 7 11.70 12.80 -4.49
CA ILE A 7 11.91 12.04 -3.25
C ILE A 7 12.80 10.83 -3.57
N GLY A 8 13.82 10.61 -2.75
CA GLY A 8 14.74 9.47 -2.88
C GLY A 8 14.14 8.17 -2.34
N LEU A 9 14.72 7.03 -2.74
CA LEU A 9 14.21 5.69 -2.41
C LEU A 9 13.92 5.49 -0.91
N PHE A 10 14.88 5.82 -0.04
CA PHE A 10 14.71 5.63 1.41
C PHE A 10 13.57 6.46 1.98
N ALA A 11 13.41 7.70 1.50
CA ALA A 11 12.31 8.56 1.93
C ALA A 11 10.97 8.02 1.41
N CYS A 12 10.89 7.55 0.16
CA CYS A 12 9.68 6.88 -0.36
C CYS A 12 9.30 5.64 0.46
N THR A 13 10.27 4.76 0.75
CA THR A 13 10.04 3.55 1.55
C THR A 13 9.60 3.90 2.97
N GLY A 14 10.23 4.91 3.59
CA GLY A 14 9.86 5.40 4.92
C GLY A 14 8.43 5.95 4.97
N VAL A 15 8.01 6.71 3.95
CA VAL A 15 6.64 7.22 3.85
C VAL A 15 5.63 6.08 3.75
N VAL A 16 5.89 5.07 2.92
CA VAL A 16 4.99 3.91 2.79
C VAL A 16 4.91 3.14 4.10
N ALA A 17 6.05 2.84 4.73
CA ALA A 17 6.11 2.11 5.99
C ALA A 17 5.40 2.87 7.13
N GLY A 18 5.60 4.20 7.20
CA GLY A 18 4.93 5.05 8.18
C GLY A 18 3.42 5.08 8.00
N ASN A 19 2.96 5.24 6.75
CA ASN A 19 1.52 5.23 6.44
C ASN A 19 0.87 3.87 6.74
N MET A 20 1.59 2.76 6.54
CA MET A 20 1.07 1.42 6.84
C MET A 20 1.02 1.08 8.34
N MET A 21 2.01 1.52 9.14
CA MET A 21 2.00 1.26 10.59
C MET A 21 0.91 2.07 11.30
N GLY A 22 0.75 3.35 10.94
CA GLY A 22 -0.28 4.24 11.47
C GLY A 22 -0.43 4.20 13.00
N SER A 23 -1.65 4.43 13.49
CA SER A 23 -1.99 4.25 14.91
C SER A 23 -2.26 2.77 15.28
N GLY A 24 -2.53 1.91 14.28
CA GLY A 24 -2.94 0.52 14.49
C GLY A 24 -1.87 -0.36 15.13
N ILE A 25 -0.58 -0.10 14.86
CA ILE A 25 0.53 -0.88 15.41
C ILE A 25 0.60 -0.82 16.95
N ALA A 26 0.18 0.28 17.56
CA ALA A 26 0.20 0.46 19.01
C ALA A 26 -0.88 -0.38 19.72
N LEU A 27 -2.03 -0.59 19.07
CA LEU A 27 -3.15 -1.37 19.62
C LEU A 27 -3.05 -2.86 19.31
N LEU A 28 -2.19 -3.23 18.35
CA LEU A 28 -2.05 -4.60 17.89
C LEU A 28 -1.71 -5.60 19.01
N PRO A 29 -0.76 -5.32 19.93
CA PRO A 29 -0.43 -6.25 21.01
C PRO A 29 -1.61 -6.53 21.94
N ALA A 30 -2.41 -5.50 22.26
CA ALA A 30 -3.59 -5.66 23.11
C ALA A 30 -4.66 -6.51 22.41
N ASN A 31 -4.89 -6.28 21.11
CA ASN A 31 -5.85 -7.06 20.34
C ASN A 31 -5.41 -8.52 20.18
N LEU A 32 -4.14 -8.77 19.87
CA LEU A 32 -3.62 -10.14 19.71
C LEU A 32 -3.46 -10.89 21.04
N ALA A 33 -3.27 -10.18 22.16
CA ALA A 33 -3.19 -10.82 23.47
C ALA A 33 -4.46 -11.62 23.82
N SER A 34 -5.64 -11.17 23.34
CA SER A 34 -6.91 -11.87 23.53
C SER A 34 -6.99 -13.20 22.76
N ILE A 35 -6.27 -13.30 21.63
CA ILE A 35 -6.22 -14.48 20.76
C ILE A 35 -5.08 -15.43 21.21
N GLY A 36 -4.01 -14.87 21.80
CA GLY A 36 -2.83 -15.60 22.24
C GLY A 36 -1.85 -15.92 21.10
N GLY A 37 -0.86 -16.78 21.39
CA GLY A 37 0.25 -17.08 20.47
C GLY A 37 -0.16 -17.73 19.14
N ILE A 38 -1.38 -18.27 19.03
CA ILE A 38 -1.91 -18.84 17.79
C ILE A 38 -2.04 -17.79 16.66
N ALA A 39 -2.11 -16.50 17.02
CA ALA A 39 -2.17 -15.39 16.07
C ALA A 39 -0.95 -15.32 15.12
N ILE A 40 0.16 -16.00 15.44
CA ILE A 40 1.32 -16.13 14.55
C ILE A 40 0.95 -16.75 13.19
N TRP A 41 0.00 -17.69 13.14
CA TRP A 41 -0.47 -18.28 11.88
C TRP A 41 -1.26 -17.26 11.05
N GLY A 42 -2.08 -16.45 11.70
CA GLY A 42 -2.79 -15.33 11.06
C GLY A 42 -1.81 -14.32 10.47
N TRP A 43 -0.70 -14.04 11.17
CA TRP A 43 0.38 -13.21 10.67
C TRP A 43 1.06 -13.78 9.42
N ILE A 44 1.36 -15.08 9.39
CA ILE A 44 1.96 -15.73 8.21
C ILE A 44 1.05 -15.57 7.00
N ILE A 45 -0.24 -15.86 7.14
CA ILE A 45 -1.22 -15.72 6.06
C ILE A 45 -1.34 -14.25 5.62
N SER A 46 -1.38 -13.32 6.58
CA SER A 46 -1.46 -11.89 6.30
C SER A 46 -0.22 -11.37 5.56
N ILE A 47 0.98 -11.82 5.94
CA ILE A 47 2.23 -11.47 5.26
C ILE A 47 2.20 -11.97 3.81
N ILE A 48 1.74 -13.20 3.56
CA ILE A 48 1.64 -13.74 2.20
C ILE A 48 0.68 -12.90 1.34
N GLY A 49 -0.48 -12.53 1.89
CA GLY A 49 -1.44 -11.66 1.19
C GLY A 49 -0.87 -10.27 0.92
N ALA A 50 -0.25 -9.66 1.92
CA ALA A 50 0.37 -8.33 1.81
C ALA A 50 1.52 -8.32 0.79
N MET A 51 2.39 -9.33 0.80
CA MET A 51 3.49 -9.47 -0.17
C MET A 51 2.97 -9.64 -1.59
N SER A 52 1.88 -10.40 -1.77
CA SER A 52 1.25 -10.58 -3.08
C SER A 52 0.71 -9.26 -3.63
N LEU A 53 0.02 -8.46 -2.79
CA LEU A 53 -0.48 -7.15 -3.17
C LEU A 53 0.66 -6.16 -3.45
N ALA A 54 1.70 -6.15 -2.62
CA ALA A 54 2.89 -5.33 -2.81
C ALA A 54 3.58 -5.65 -4.16
N TYR A 55 3.66 -6.93 -4.52
CA TYR A 55 4.21 -7.35 -5.80
C TYR A 55 3.40 -6.84 -6.99
N VAL A 56 2.06 -6.91 -6.92
CA VAL A 56 1.18 -6.37 -7.97
C VAL A 56 1.42 -4.87 -8.16
N TYR A 57 1.43 -4.09 -7.08
CA TYR A 57 1.70 -2.65 -7.16
C TYR A 57 3.11 -2.33 -7.65
N ALA A 58 4.13 -3.08 -7.23
CA ALA A 58 5.50 -2.91 -7.73
C ALA A 58 5.59 -3.20 -9.24
N ARG A 59 4.89 -4.24 -9.71
CA ARG A 59 4.84 -4.62 -11.13
C ARG A 59 4.09 -3.57 -11.97
N LEU A 60 2.98 -3.03 -11.47
CA LEU A 60 2.23 -1.97 -12.14
C LEU A 60 3.03 -0.67 -12.19
N ALA A 61 3.63 -0.25 -11.07
CA ALA A 61 4.43 0.96 -11.00
C ALA A 61 5.67 0.93 -11.92
N THR A 62 6.22 -0.26 -12.19
CA THR A 62 7.35 -0.44 -13.11
C THR A 62 6.91 -0.53 -14.57
N LYS A 63 5.79 -1.20 -14.87
CA LYS A 63 5.28 -1.35 -16.25
C LYS A 63 4.55 -0.11 -16.77
N ASN A 64 3.81 0.57 -15.91
CA ASN A 64 3.02 1.74 -16.24
C ASN A 64 3.23 2.83 -15.18
N PRO A 65 4.32 3.63 -15.26
CA PRO A 65 4.68 4.62 -14.24
C PRO A 65 3.84 5.91 -14.38
N GLN A 66 2.51 5.78 -14.37
CA GLN A 66 1.58 6.91 -14.39
C GLN A 66 1.39 7.52 -13.00
N GLN A 67 1.17 8.84 -12.97
CA GLN A 67 0.77 9.55 -11.76
C GLN A 67 -0.70 9.26 -11.44
N GLY A 68 -1.00 9.02 -10.17
CA GLY A 68 -2.36 8.70 -9.70
C GLY A 68 -2.55 7.25 -9.23
N GLY A 69 -1.55 6.38 -9.43
CA GLY A 69 -1.54 5.03 -8.87
C GLY A 69 -2.81 4.23 -9.22
N PRO A 70 -3.57 3.72 -8.23
CA PRO A 70 -4.80 2.95 -8.48
C PRO A 70 -5.82 3.67 -9.38
N ILE A 71 -5.95 5.00 -9.24
CA ILE A 71 -6.90 5.81 -10.00
C ILE A 71 -6.54 5.80 -11.49
N ALA A 72 -5.25 5.93 -11.79
CA ALA A 72 -4.73 5.89 -13.16
C ALA A 72 -4.90 4.49 -13.75
N TYR A 73 -4.53 3.44 -13.02
CA TYR A 73 -4.67 2.05 -13.48
C TYR A 73 -6.14 1.66 -13.74
N ALA A 74 -7.07 2.09 -12.90
CA ALA A 74 -8.50 1.84 -13.10
C ALA A 74 -9.08 2.69 -14.25
N GLY A 75 -8.60 3.93 -14.41
CA GLY A 75 -9.00 4.82 -15.50
C GLY A 75 -8.64 4.30 -16.89
N GLU A 76 -7.56 3.51 -17.01
CA GLU A 76 -7.20 2.84 -18.27
C GLU A 76 -8.21 1.76 -18.69
N ILE A 77 -8.90 1.15 -17.73
CA ILE A 77 -9.95 0.15 -18.01
C ILE A 77 -11.22 0.86 -18.47
N SER A 78 -11.64 1.91 -17.75
CA SER A 78 -12.74 2.80 -18.15
C SER A 78 -12.68 4.11 -17.36
N PRO A 79 -13.05 5.25 -17.96
CA PRO A 79 -13.17 6.53 -17.26
C PRO A 79 -14.09 6.46 -16.03
N ALA A 80 -15.14 5.62 -16.06
CA ALA A 80 -16.05 5.44 -14.93
C ALA A 80 -15.37 4.77 -13.73
N PHE A 81 -14.53 3.76 -13.98
CA PHE A 81 -13.77 3.09 -12.91
C PHE A 81 -12.69 4.00 -12.34
N GLY A 82 -12.00 4.78 -13.17
CA GLY A 82 -11.06 5.79 -12.71
C GLY A 82 -11.72 6.83 -11.78
N PHE A 83 -12.89 7.36 -12.18
CA PHE A 83 -13.65 8.29 -11.34
C PHE A 83 -14.09 7.65 -10.02
N GLN A 84 -14.63 6.43 -10.06
CA GLN A 84 -15.03 5.71 -8.86
C GLN A 84 -13.85 5.47 -7.91
N THR A 85 -12.70 5.03 -8.42
CA THR A 85 -11.49 4.86 -7.60
C THR A 85 -11.01 6.19 -7.02
N GLY A 86 -11.10 7.29 -7.78
CA GLY A 86 -10.73 8.62 -7.28
C GLY A 86 -11.67 9.18 -6.21
N VAL A 87 -12.93 8.75 -6.17
CA VAL A 87 -13.89 9.15 -5.11
C VAL A 87 -13.71 8.31 -3.85
N LEU A 88 -13.33 7.04 -3.98
CA LEU A 88 -13.23 6.10 -2.85
C LEU A 88 -11.87 6.11 -2.14
N TYR A 89 -10.81 6.51 -2.84
CA TYR A 89 -9.43 6.49 -2.36
C TYR A 89 -9.06 7.81 -1.67
#